data_AF-A0A438C0B6-F1
#
_entry.id   AF-A0A438C0B6-F1
#
_cell.length_a   1.000
_cell.length_b   1.000
_cell.length_c   1.000
_cell.angle_alpha   90.00
_cell.angle_beta   90.00
_cell.angle_gamma   90.00
#
_symmetry.space_group_name_H-M   'P 1'
#
loop_
_entity.id
_entity.type
_entity.pdbx_description
1 polymer ?
#
loop_
_entity_poly.entity_id
_entity_poly.type
_entity_poly.pdbx_seq_one_letter_code
_entity_poly.pdbx_strand_id
1 'polypeptide(L)'
;MYGFEMRGGKSWFAMEVKSFEISIVEATSKLRGVLLESGRGCSNRIRFGEVSLSCLLEGVEGCCKEKGSKVCNKVWKLRRVQNGVGRFILSSICNMEAKRLTLIF
;
A
#
# COMPACT_ATOMS: atom_id res chain seq x y z
N MET A 1 34.45 -7.26 7.88
CA MET A 1 33.02 -7.21 8.24
C MET A 1 32.38 -6.06 7.47
N TYR A 2 31.69 -6.32 6.35
CA TYR A 2 30.95 -5.28 5.62
C TYR A 2 29.51 -5.28 6.12
N GLY A 3 29.21 -4.41 7.08
CA GLY A 3 27.82 -4.09 7.40
C GLY A 3 27.26 -3.25 6.26
N PHE A 4 26.43 -3.84 5.39
CA PHE A 4 25.57 -3.06 4.51
C PHE A 4 24.61 -2.28 5.40
N GLU A 5 24.87 -0.99 5.58
CA GLU A 5 23.97 -0.08 6.26
C GLU A 5 22.72 0.07 5.38
N MET A 6 21.69 -0.71 5.70
CA MET A 6 20.40 -0.67 5.02
C MET A 6 19.71 0.65 5.37
N ARG A 7 19.94 1.71 4.57
CA ARG A 7 19.17 2.96 4.70
C ARG A 7 17.70 2.64 4.45
N GLY A 8 16.85 3.00 5.39
CA GLY A 8 15.45 2.62 5.36
C GLY A 8 14.60 3.46 6.31
N GLY A 9 13.31 3.50 6.03
CA GLY A 9 12.33 4.23 6.81
C GLY A 9 11.16 3.33 7.17
N LYS A 10 10.59 3.56 8.35
CA LYS A 10 9.33 2.95 8.76
C LYS A 10 8.36 4.03 9.20
N SER A 11 7.11 3.90 8.80
CA SER A 11 6.02 4.74 9.25
C SER A 11 4.83 3.86 9.59
N TRP A 12 4.09 4.26 10.62
CA TRP A 12 2.93 3.55 11.12
C TRP A 12 1.79 4.53 11.29
N PHE A 13 0.60 4.14 10.87
CA PHE A 13 -0.62 4.91 11.08
C PHE A 13 -1.80 3.99 11.42
N ALA A 14 -2.65 4.46 12.32
CA ALA A 14 -3.90 3.78 12.67
C ALA A 14 -5.07 4.43 11.93
N MET A 15 -6.02 3.61 11.51
CA MET A 15 -7.26 4.05 10.90
C MET A 15 -8.41 3.17 11.39
N GLU A 16 -9.33 3.76 12.14
CA GLU A 16 -10.45 3.06 12.78
C GLU A 16 -9.96 1.89 13.66
N VAL A 17 -10.29 0.64 13.26
CA VAL A 17 -9.90 -0.61 13.94
C VAL A 17 -8.76 -1.35 13.23
N LYS A 18 -8.06 -0.65 12.34
CA LYS A 18 -6.93 -1.17 11.57
C LYS A 18 -5.70 -0.33 11.82
N SER A 19 -4.55 -0.96 11.68
CA SER A 19 -3.26 -0.31 11.70
C SER A 19 -2.46 -0.70 10.47
N PHE A 20 -1.75 0.26 9.91
CA PHE A 20 -0.92 0.09 8.73
C PHE A 20 0.52 0.43 9.07
N GLU A 21 1.43 -0.44 8.64
CA GLU A 21 2.87 -0.18 8.71
C GLU A 21 3.44 -0.20 7.29
N ILE A 22 4.13 0.88 6.92
CA ILE A 22 4.92 0.96 5.71
C ILE A 22 6.38 0.92 6.14
N SER A 23 7.11 -0.10 5.70
CA SER A 23 8.57 -0.17 5.85
C SER A 23 9.22 -0.18 4.48
N ILE A 24 10.28 0.59 4.34
CA ILE A 24 11.08 0.71 3.12
C ILE A 24 12.53 0.45 3.49
N VAL A 25 13.18 -0.41 2.72
CA VAL A 25 14.59 -0.75 2.85
C VAL A 25 15.25 -0.55 1.50
N GLU A 26 16.32 0.23 1.48
CA GLU A 26 17.19 0.37 0.34
C GLU A 26 18.25 -0.73 0.40
N ALA A 27 18.11 -1.74 -0.45
CA ALA A 27 19.07 -2.84 -0.56
C ALA A 27 19.70 -2.79 -1.95
N THR A 28 21.03 -2.66 -2.01
CA THR A 28 21.82 -2.81 -3.25
C THR A 28 21.21 -2.02 -4.43
N SER A 29 21.05 -0.70 -4.25
CA SER A 29 20.48 0.25 -5.23
C SER A 29 19.04 -0.05 -5.71
N LYS A 30 18.26 -0.84 -4.97
CA LYS A 30 16.83 -1.07 -5.23
C LYS A 30 16.01 -0.84 -3.96
N LEU A 31 14.97 -0.02 -4.09
CA LEU A 31 13.98 0.14 -3.03
C LEU A 31 13.10 -1.09 -2.95
N ARG A 32 13.04 -1.70 -1.76
CA ARG A 32 12.09 -2.75 -1.41
C ARG A 32 11.27 -2.27 -0.23
N GLY A 33 9.97 -2.37 -0.33
CA GLY A 33 9.09 -2.03 0.78
C GLY A 33 8.04 -3.09 1.05
N VAL A 34 7.49 -2.98 2.25
CA VAL A 34 6.47 -3.84 2.80
C VAL A 34 5.38 -2.94 3.36
N LEU A 35 4.14 -3.21 2.95
CA LEU A 35 2.94 -2.61 3.52
C LEU A 35 2.18 -3.69 4.27
N LEU A 36 2.04 -3.52 5.58
CA LEU A 36 1.33 -4.42 6.47
C LEU A 36 0.04 -3.75 6.91
N GLU A 37 -1.09 -4.41 6.72
CA GLU A 37 -2.37 -4.08 7.36
C GLU A 37 -2.61 -5.09 8.48
N SER A 38 -3.00 -4.63 9.66
CA SER A 38 -3.43 -5.47 10.77
C SER A 38 -4.73 -4.94 11.35
N GLY A 39 -5.71 -5.81 11.61
CA GLY A 39 -6.97 -5.43 12.23
C GLY A 39 -8.03 -6.53 12.19
N ARG A 40 -8.98 -6.50 13.13
CA ARG A 40 -10.09 -7.48 13.26
C ARG A 40 -9.66 -8.96 13.16
N GLY A 41 -8.49 -9.31 13.69
CA GLY A 41 -7.94 -10.68 13.65
C GLY A 41 -7.32 -11.10 12.31
N CYS A 42 -7.22 -10.19 11.34
CA CYS A 42 -6.60 -10.43 10.05
C CYS A 42 -5.32 -9.58 9.90
N SER A 43 -4.28 -10.16 9.28
CA SER A 43 -3.09 -9.44 8.87
C SER A 43 -2.84 -9.64 7.38
N ASN A 44 -2.76 -8.56 6.62
CA ASN A 44 -2.46 -8.60 5.20
C ASN A 44 -1.10 -7.94 4.92
N ARG A 45 -0.27 -8.55 4.07
CA ARG A 45 1.08 -8.06 3.80
C ARG A 45 1.35 -8.00 2.31
N ILE A 46 1.77 -6.84 1.82
CA ILE A 46 2.14 -6.61 0.43
C ILE A 46 3.61 -6.24 0.36
N ARG A 47 4.35 -6.88 -0.56
CA ARG A 47 5.72 -6.47 -0.92
C ARG A 47 5.67 -5.64 -2.18
N PHE A 48 6.40 -4.53 -2.21
CA PHE A 48 6.46 -3.63 -3.35
C PHE A 48 7.90 -3.18 -3.61
N GLY A 49 8.18 -2.77 -4.85
CA GLY A 49 9.40 -2.05 -5.21
C GLY A 49 9.12 -0.57 -5.44
N GLU A 50 10.15 0.18 -5.83
CA GLU A 50 10.07 1.63 -6.10
C GLU A 50 8.89 2.03 -7.01
N VAL A 51 8.80 1.43 -8.19
CA VAL A 51 7.75 1.72 -9.18
C VAL A 51 6.36 1.43 -8.62
N SER A 52 6.21 0.34 -7.86
CA SER A 52 4.93 -0.04 -7.26
C SER A 52 4.53 0.92 -6.13
N LEU A 53 5.49 1.44 -5.36
CA LEU A 53 5.23 2.47 -4.36
C LEU A 53 4.78 3.79 -5.01
N SER A 54 5.51 4.28 -6.02
CA SER A 54 5.13 5.51 -6.74
C SER A 54 3.72 5.40 -7.30
N CYS A 55 3.44 4.28 -7.98
CA CYS A 55 2.12 3.93 -8.49
C CYS A 55 1.04 3.96 -7.40
N LEU A 56 1.30 3.41 -6.21
CA LEU A 56 0.34 3.43 -5.10
C LEU A 56 0.07 4.87 -4.63
N LEU A 57 1.11 5.67 -4.42
CA LEU A 57 1.01 7.04 -3.92
C LEU A 57 0.29 7.96 -4.91
N GLU A 58 0.68 7.95 -6.18
CA GLU A 58 -0.01 8.68 -7.26
C GLU A 58 -1.49 8.30 -7.33
N GLY A 59 -1.77 7.00 -7.18
CA GLY A 59 -3.13 6.49 -7.20
C GLY A 59 -3.97 6.93 -6.01
N VAL A 60 -3.41 6.93 -4.80
CA VAL A 60 -4.05 7.44 -3.58
C VAL A 60 -4.29 8.94 -3.70
N GLU A 61 -3.30 9.71 -4.16
CA GLU A 61 -3.43 11.15 -4.37
C GLU A 61 -4.52 11.48 -5.40
N GLY A 62 -4.57 10.76 -6.52
CA GLY A 62 -5.64 10.87 -7.51
C GLY A 62 -7.02 10.49 -6.95
N CYS A 63 -7.07 9.52 -6.03
CA CYS A 63 -8.28 9.20 -5.27
C CYS A 63 -8.64 10.27 -4.23
N CYS A 64 -7.72 11.07 -3.72
CA CYS A 64 -8.06 12.18 -2.81
C CYS A 64 -8.56 13.41 -3.60
N LYS A 65 -7.95 13.74 -4.74
CA LYS A 65 -8.19 14.98 -5.51
C LYS A 65 -9.44 14.99 -6.43
N GLU A 66 -10.47 14.21 -6.14
CA GLU A 66 -11.80 14.31 -6.81
C GLU A 66 -11.91 14.19 -8.36
N LYS A 67 -10.88 13.76 -9.10
CA LYS A 67 -10.96 13.64 -10.58
C LYS A 67 -11.43 12.29 -11.14
N GLY A 68 -11.90 11.36 -10.30
CA GLY A 68 -12.45 10.09 -10.77
C GLY A 68 -12.64 9.04 -9.68
N SER A 69 -13.65 8.19 -9.83
CA SER A 69 -14.03 7.13 -8.87
C SER A 69 -13.06 5.94 -8.87
N LYS A 70 -12.16 5.85 -9.86
CA LYS A 70 -11.30 4.71 -10.10
C LYS A 70 -9.98 5.14 -10.72
N VAL A 71 -8.88 4.97 -9.98
CA VAL A 71 -7.52 5.15 -10.50
C VAL A 71 -6.91 3.76 -10.67
N CYS A 72 -6.59 3.40 -11.91
CA CYS A 72 -5.93 2.13 -12.22
C CYS A 72 -4.61 2.45 -12.88
N ASN A 73 -3.50 2.04 -12.28
CA ASN A 73 -2.23 1.94 -12.99
C ASN A 73 -1.91 0.47 -13.26
N LYS A 74 -0.76 0.21 -13.88
CA LYS A 74 -0.35 -1.15 -14.29
C LYS A 74 -0.23 -2.14 -13.11
N VAL A 75 -0.14 -1.65 -11.87
CA VAL A 75 0.19 -2.47 -10.68
C VAL A 75 -0.94 -2.46 -9.65
N TRP A 76 -1.59 -1.31 -9.45
CA TRP A 76 -2.60 -1.07 -8.42
C TRP A 76 -3.94 -0.67 -9.01
N LYS A 77 -5.00 -1.28 -8.48
CA LYS A 77 -6.39 -0.96 -8.78
C LYS A 77 -7.00 -0.29 -7.56
N LEU A 78 -7.12 1.03 -7.60
CA LEU A 78 -7.72 1.83 -6.54
C LEU A 78 -9.16 2.21 -6.89
N ARG A 79 -10.05 2.06 -5.93
CA ARG A 79 -11.47 2.42 -6.05
C ARG A 79 -11.90 3.15 -4.80
N ARG A 80 -12.54 4.30 -4.99
CA ARG A 80 -13.33 4.91 -3.93
C ARG A 80 -14.63 4.14 -3.78
N VAL A 81 -14.93 3.73 -2.56
CA VAL A 81 -16.19 3.06 -2.22
C VAL A 81 -16.83 3.84 -1.09
N GLN A 82 -18.12 4.11 -1.26
CA GLN A 82 -18.96 4.68 -0.22
C GLN A 82 -20.02 3.65 0.13
N ASN A 83 -20.15 3.34 1.42
CA ASN A 83 -21.24 2.53 1.96
C ASN A 83 -21.90 3.27 3.14
N GLY A 84 -22.89 2.66 3.79
CA GLY A 84 -23.57 3.27 4.93
C GLY A 84 -22.68 3.56 6.15
N VAL A 85 -21.44 3.06 6.17
CA VAL A 85 -20.45 3.25 7.26
C VAL A 85 -19.50 4.41 6.95
N GLY A 86 -19.36 4.81 5.69
CA GLY A 86 -18.48 5.92 5.32
C GLY A 86 -17.88 5.78 3.92
N ARG A 87 -16.82 6.56 3.69
CA ARG A 87 -16.03 6.58 2.45
C ARG A 87 -14.68 5.90 2.70
N PHE A 88 -14.31 5.00 1.81
CA PHE A 88 -13.11 4.19 1.90
C PHE A 88 -12.40 4.14 0.55
N ILE A 89 -11.09 3.93 0.56
CA ILE A 89 -10.30 3.63 -0.64
C ILE A 89 -9.90 2.15 -0.60
N LEU A 90 -10.51 1.37 -1.50
CA LEU A 90 -10.09 0.00 -1.76
C LEU A 90 -8.88 0.03 -2.70
N SER A 91 -7.75 -0.46 -2.21
CA SER A 91 -6.55 -0.68 -3.01
C SER A 91 -6.34 -2.18 -3.22
N SER A 92 -6.39 -2.65 -4.46
CA SER A 92 -6.09 -4.04 -4.79
C SER A 92 -4.83 -4.16 -5.64
N ILE A 93 -3.96 -5.11 -5.28
CA ILE A 93 -2.82 -5.56 -6.10
C ILE A 93 -2.94 -7.06 -6.34
N CYS A 94 -2.59 -7.51 -7.55
CA CYS A 94 -2.35 -8.93 -7.79
C CYS A 94 -0.87 -9.20 -7.49
N ASN A 95 -0.59 -10.05 -6.51
CA ASN A 95 0.78 -10.48 -6.27
C ASN A 95 1.26 -11.42 -7.40
N MET A 96 2.55 -11.77 -7.41
CA MET A 96 3.12 -12.69 -8.39
C MET A 96 2.52 -14.11 -8.33
N GLU A 97 1.80 -14.45 -7.25
CA GLU A 97 1.07 -15.72 -7.07
C GLU A 97 -0.41 -15.63 -7.53
N ALA A 98 -0.78 -14.57 -8.26
CA ALA A 98 -2.16 -14.25 -8.65
C ALA A 98 -3.16 -14.08 -7.49
N LYS A 99 -2.68 -14.02 -6.23
CA LYS A 99 -3.50 -13.68 -5.07
C LYS A 99 -3.75 -12.18 -5.06
N ARG A 100 -5.02 -11.82 -5.03
CA ARG A 100 -5.46 -10.43 -4.92
C ARG A 100 -5.41 -9.99 -3.47
N LEU A 101 -4.43 -9.15 -3.14
CA LEU A 101 -4.34 -8.52 -1.82
C LEU A 101 -5.11 -7.20 -1.90
N THR A 102 -6.05 -7.01 -0.96
CA THR A 102 -6.84 -5.78 -0.88
C THR A 102 -6.57 -5.11 0.44
N LEU A 103 -6.28 -3.81 0.38
CA LEU A 103 -6.19 -2.90 1.52
C LEU A 103 -7.38 -1.97 1.50
N ILE A 104 -7.86 -1.60 2.67
CA ILE A 104 -8.99 -0.67 2.83
C ILE A 104 -8.52 0.49 3.69
N PHE A 105 -8.20 1.60 3.02
CA PHE A 105 -8.03 2.91 3.63
C PHE A 105 -9.38 3.64 3.67
#